data_AF-A0A2D6LVS1-F1
#
_entry.id   AF-A0A2D6LVS1-F1
#
_cell.length_a   1.000
_cell.length_b   1.000
_cell.length_c   1.000
_cell.angle_alpha   90.00
_cell.angle_beta   90.00
_cell.angle_gamma   90.00
#
_symmetry.space_group_name_H-M   'P 1'
#
loop_
_entity.id
_entity.type
_entity.pdbx_description
1 polymer ?
#
loop_
_entity_poly.entity_id
_entity_poly.type
_entity_poly.pdbx_seq_one_letter_code
_entity_poly.pdbx_strand_id
1 'polypeptide(L)'
;MADRDLEGMLDENYDGIVDVSCIYPVIEYVRTHEDVEDEEVVFIKRLTKVCSHIIRRNKFNENDLKRIYGFNLTGAEKIRRIYEEKRRLVWASHFLGHAADAAINLFKKGGKSEWCEKAYKCREDSSKLSEDDAYISFCYGFMGESAEAMFEITGKDEWKNEALRCYTLFLDYNRRNFDPRMEETVSRVKDEFSKLLSA
;
A
#
# COMPACT_ATOMS: atom_id res chain seq x y z
N MET A 1 -22.19 1.86 -27.02
CA MET A 1 -21.09 1.25 -26.24
C MET A 1 -21.75 0.15 -25.43
N ALA A 2 -21.28 -1.09 -25.54
CA ALA A 2 -21.77 -2.13 -24.64
C ALA A 2 -21.48 -1.69 -23.20
N ASP A 3 -22.47 -1.78 -22.31
CA ASP A 3 -22.24 -1.68 -20.87
C ASP A 3 -21.23 -2.77 -20.53
N ARG A 4 -19.98 -2.38 -20.25
CA ARG A 4 -18.96 -3.30 -19.78
C ARG A 4 -19.26 -3.57 -18.31
N ASP A 5 -19.27 -4.84 -17.92
CA ASP A 5 -19.37 -5.18 -16.50
C ASP A 5 -18.11 -4.72 -15.76
N LEU A 6 -18.25 -4.52 -14.45
CA LEU A 6 -17.17 -4.02 -13.61
C LEU A 6 -15.97 -4.98 -13.62
N GLU A 7 -16.21 -6.30 -13.68
CA GLU A 7 -15.15 -7.29 -13.64
C GLU A 7 -14.21 -7.21 -14.85
N GLY A 8 -14.77 -7.06 -16.07
CA GLY A 8 -13.97 -6.84 -17.27
C GLY A 8 -13.15 -5.55 -17.19
N MET A 9 -13.73 -4.46 -16.66
CA MET A 9 -12.99 -3.22 -16.44
C MET A 9 -11.83 -3.38 -15.45
N LEU A 10 -12.04 -4.15 -14.38
CA LEU A 10 -11.02 -4.40 -13.37
C LEU A 10 -9.85 -5.23 -13.92
N ASP A 11 -10.14 -6.22 -14.78
CA ASP A 11 -9.12 -7.06 -15.40
C ASP A 11 -8.25 -6.25 -16.39
N GLU A 12 -8.88 -5.49 -17.28
CA GLU A 12 -8.18 -4.63 -18.26
C GLU A 12 -7.26 -3.59 -17.60
N ASN A 13 -7.62 -3.11 -16.40
CA ASN A 13 -6.91 -2.04 -15.70
C ASN A 13 -6.05 -2.54 -14.53
N TYR A 14 -5.84 -3.85 -14.41
CA TYR A 14 -5.15 -4.46 -13.27
C TYR A 14 -3.70 -3.97 -13.12
N ASP A 15 -2.93 -3.93 -14.21
CA ASP A 15 -1.52 -3.49 -14.17
C ASP A 15 -1.36 -1.96 -14.22
N GLY A 16 -2.40 -1.25 -14.61
CA GLY A 16 -2.46 0.21 -14.62
C GLY A 16 -3.75 0.70 -15.28
N ILE A 17 -4.14 1.95 -15.01
CA ILE A 17 -5.32 2.55 -15.63
C ILE A 17 -5.04 2.88 -17.09
N VAL A 18 -5.48 1.99 -17.99
CA VAL A 18 -5.42 2.13 -19.45
C VAL A 18 -6.71 2.73 -20.01
N ASP A 19 -7.85 2.50 -19.35
CA ASP A 19 -9.14 3.08 -19.68
C ASP A 19 -9.64 3.95 -18.53
N VAL A 20 -9.60 5.27 -18.71
CA VAL A 20 -10.03 6.22 -17.67
C VAL A 20 -11.52 6.11 -17.35
N SER A 21 -12.33 5.50 -18.22
CA SER A 21 -13.76 5.29 -17.96
C SER A 21 -14.01 4.29 -16.83
N CYS A 22 -13.04 3.43 -16.47
CA CYS A 22 -13.16 2.51 -15.34
C CYS A 22 -13.19 3.23 -13.97
N ILE A 23 -12.67 4.45 -13.88
CA ILE A 23 -12.48 5.14 -12.60
C ILE A 23 -13.81 5.38 -11.90
N TYR A 24 -14.82 5.85 -12.63
CA TYR A 24 -16.11 6.18 -12.03
C TYR A 24 -16.86 4.94 -11.52
N PRO A 25 -17.03 3.86 -12.31
CA PRO A 25 -17.60 2.61 -11.82
C PRO A 25 -16.89 2.02 -10.60
N VAL A 26 -15.56 2.06 -10.55
CA VAL A 26 -14.79 1.56 -9.40
C VAL A 26 -15.04 2.43 -8.15
N ILE A 27 -15.05 3.75 -8.30
CA ILE A 27 -15.38 4.66 -7.18
C ILE A 27 -16.80 4.43 -6.71
N GLU A 28 -17.75 4.25 -7.63
CA GLU A 28 -19.15 4.02 -7.29
C GLU A 28 -19.35 2.70 -6.55
N TYR A 29 -18.67 1.63 -6.97
CA TYR A 29 -18.67 0.36 -6.25
C TYR A 29 -18.17 0.54 -4.81
N VAL A 30 -17.01 1.18 -4.62
CA VAL A 30 -16.45 1.47 -3.28
C VAL A 30 -17.41 2.33 -2.44
N ARG A 31 -18.23 3.18 -3.05
CA ARG A 31 -19.14 4.06 -2.32
C ARG A 31 -20.41 3.38 -1.85
N THR A 32 -20.89 2.44 -2.65
CA THR A 32 -22.17 1.74 -2.48
C THR A 32 -22.04 0.45 -1.68
N HIS A 33 -20.82 -0.09 -1.53
CA HIS A 33 -20.55 -1.30 -0.76
C HIS A 33 -19.85 -0.96 0.57
N GLU A 34 -20.39 -1.46 1.68
CA GLU A 34 -19.79 -1.28 3.01
C GLU A 34 -18.60 -2.21 3.24
N ASP A 35 -18.68 -3.43 2.72
CA ASP A 35 -17.66 -4.47 2.78
C ASP A 35 -17.60 -5.28 1.45
N VAL A 36 -16.78 -6.32 1.43
CA VAL A 36 -16.61 -7.26 0.31
C VAL A 36 -16.59 -8.71 0.82
N GLU A 37 -17.29 -8.99 1.92
CA GLU A 37 -17.29 -10.31 2.56
C GLU A 37 -18.00 -11.38 1.73
N ASP A 38 -18.92 -11.01 0.85
CA ASP A 38 -19.61 -11.94 -0.05
C ASP A 38 -18.92 -12.11 -1.41
N GLU A 39 -17.89 -11.31 -1.70
CA GLU A 39 -17.22 -11.30 -3.01
C GLU A 39 -16.15 -12.37 -3.16
N GLU A 40 -15.93 -12.85 -4.38
CA GLU A 40 -14.82 -13.75 -4.69
C GLU A 40 -13.47 -13.07 -4.45
N VAL A 41 -12.52 -13.79 -3.85
CA VAL A 41 -11.20 -13.22 -3.49
C VAL A 41 -10.42 -12.69 -4.70
N VAL A 42 -10.64 -13.26 -5.89
CA VAL A 42 -10.05 -12.79 -7.15
C VAL A 42 -10.62 -11.43 -7.53
N PHE A 43 -11.94 -11.24 -7.39
CA PHE A 43 -12.60 -9.96 -7.60
C PHE A 43 -12.05 -8.91 -6.64
N ILE A 44 -11.99 -9.22 -5.33
CA ILE A 44 -11.41 -8.32 -4.32
C ILE A 44 -9.98 -7.95 -4.69
N LYS A 45 -9.18 -8.93 -5.14
CA LYS A 45 -7.78 -8.70 -5.52
C LYS A 45 -7.65 -7.71 -6.68
N ARG A 46 -8.49 -7.84 -7.71
CA ARG A 46 -8.50 -6.92 -8.86
C ARG A 46 -9.01 -5.55 -8.45
N LEU A 47 -10.13 -5.49 -7.71
CA LEU A 47 -10.73 -4.26 -7.21
C LEU A 47 -9.72 -3.43 -6.42
N THR A 48 -9.08 -4.01 -5.41
CA THR A 48 -8.16 -3.26 -4.54
C THR A 48 -6.86 -2.87 -5.24
N LYS A 49 -6.40 -3.68 -6.21
CA LYS A 49 -5.28 -3.32 -7.08
C LYS A 49 -5.61 -2.10 -7.94
N VAL A 50 -6.76 -2.08 -8.61
CA VAL A 50 -7.21 -0.93 -9.41
C VAL A 50 -7.41 0.30 -8.53
N CYS A 51 -8.00 0.13 -7.33
CA CYS A 51 -8.09 1.20 -6.35
C CYS A 51 -6.72 1.79 -6.00
N SER A 52 -5.67 0.96 -5.84
CA SER A 52 -4.31 1.47 -5.55
C SER A 52 -3.78 2.41 -6.65
N HIS A 53 -4.13 2.16 -7.92
CA HIS A 53 -3.78 3.06 -9.03
C HIS A 53 -4.60 4.36 -8.99
N ILE A 54 -5.88 4.28 -8.64
CA ILE A 54 -6.77 5.44 -8.52
C ILE A 54 -6.39 6.32 -7.31
N ILE A 55 -5.94 5.73 -6.20
CA ILE A 55 -5.43 6.45 -5.02
C ILE A 55 -4.29 7.40 -5.43
N ARG A 56 -3.36 6.95 -6.28
CA ARG A 56 -2.25 7.79 -6.79
C ARG A 56 -2.72 8.99 -7.60
N ARG A 57 -3.96 8.97 -8.11
CA ARG A 57 -4.61 10.08 -8.82
C ARG A 57 -5.45 10.97 -7.89
N ASN A 58 -5.41 10.73 -6.58
CA ASN A 58 -6.10 11.51 -5.54
C ASN A 58 -7.61 11.68 -5.79
N LYS A 59 -8.29 10.62 -6.25
CA LYS A 59 -9.74 10.66 -6.57
C LYS A 59 -10.66 10.20 -5.43
N PHE A 60 -10.12 9.53 -4.43
CA PHE A 60 -10.87 9.03 -3.28
C PHE A 60 -10.92 10.04 -2.13
N ASN A 61 -12.07 10.16 -1.49
CA ASN A 61 -12.22 10.89 -0.22
C ASN A 61 -11.83 9.99 0.98
N GLU A 62 -11.89 10.51 2.21
CA GLU A 62 -11.53 9.74 3.41
C GLU A 62 -12.41 8.51 3.63
N ASN A 63 -13.71 8.59 3.38
CA ASN A 63 -14.62 7.45 3.57
C ASN A 63 -14.33 6.36 2.54
N ASP A 64 -14.08 6.74 1.29
CA ASP A 64 -13.68 5.82 0.23
C ASP A 64 -12.39 5.08 0.62
N LEU A 65 -11.38 5.80 1.14
CA LEU A 65 -10.11 5.22 1.57
C LEU A 65 -10.26 4.26 2.77
N LYS A 66 -11.14 4.57 3.74
CA LYS A 66 -11.43 3.66 4.87
C LYS A 66 -12.03 2.35 4.38
N ARG A 67 -12.93 2.39 3.40
CA ARG A 67 -13.50 1.19 2.77
C ARG A 67 -12.44 0.40 2.01
N ILE A 68 -11.62 1.06 1.20
CA ILE A 68 -10.52 0.39 0.48
C ILE A 68 -9.54 -0.27 1.47
N TYR A 69 -9.24 0.37 2.59
CA TYR A 69 -8.46 -0.25 3.67
C TYR A 69 -9.14 -1.53 4.18
N GLY A 70 -10.43 -1.46 4.54
CA GLY A 70 -11.22 -2.62 4.98
C GLY A 70 -11.31 -3.74 3.94
N PHE A 71 -11.51 -3.42 2.67
CA PHE A 71 -11.58 -4.39 1.57
C PHE A 71 -10.28 -5.16 1.43
N ASN A 72 -9.14 -4.47 1.56
CA ASN A 72 -7.83 -5.12 1.53
C ASN A 72 -7.62 -6.05 2.74
N LEU A 73 -8.03 -5.65 3.95
CA LEU A 73 -7.94 -6.53 5.11
C LEU A 73 -8.82 -7.78 4.95
N THR A 74 -10.04 -7.60 4.44
CA THR A 74 -10.97 -8.70 4.12
C THR A 74 -10.35 -9.67 3.11
N GLY A 75 -9.75 -9.15 2.03
CA GLY A 75 -9.05 -9.97 1.04
C GLY A 75 -7.85 -10.72 1.62
N ALA A 76 -7.06 -10.08 2.49
CA ALA A 76 -5.92 -10.70 3.17
C ALA A 76 -6.36 -11.83 4.13
N GLU A 77 -7.51 -11.68 4.78
CA GLU A 77 -8.06 -12.72 5.65
C GLU A 77 -8.65 -13.89 4.82
N LYS A 78 -9.44 -13.59 3.79
CA LYS A 78 -10.03 -14.61 2.91
C LYS A 78 -8.95 -15.50 2.28
N ILE A 79 -7.92 -14.89 1.70
CA ILE A 79 -6.88 -15.67 1.01
C ILE A 79 -6.16 -16.63 1.98
N ARG A 80 -5.98 -16.22 3.24
CA ARG A 80 -5.33 -17.06 4.28
C ARG A 80 -6.08 -18.37 4.54
N ARG A 81 -7.37 -18.43 4.22
CA ARG A 81 -8.26 -19.57 4.48
C ARG A 81 -8.39 -20.54 3.30
N ILE A 82 -8.11 -20.13 2.06
CA ILE A 82 -8.63 -20.82 0.84
C ILE A 82 -7.59 -21.24 -0.21
N TYR A 83 -6.32 -20.84 -0.14
CA TYR A 83 -5.29 -21.23 -1.12
C TYR A 83 -4.10 -22.00 -0.54
N GLU A 84 -3.43 -22.76 -1.41
CA GLU A 84 -2.11 -23.35 -1.18
C GLU A 84 -1.09 -22.30 -0.70
N GLU A 85 -0.17 -22.74 0.14
CA GLU A 85 0.68 -21.88 0.99
C GLU A 85 1.39 -20.76 0.21
N LYS A 86 2.02 -21.06 -0.93
CA LYS A 86 2.82 -20.07 -1.65
C LYS A 86 1.98 -18.95 -2.29
N ARG A 87 0.90 -19.30 -2.99
CA ARG A 87 0.01 -18.30 -3.64
C ARG A 87 -0.74 -17.46 -2.62
N ARG A 88 -1.10 -18.09 -1.49
CA ARG A 88 -1.71 -17.45 -0.32
C ARG A 88 -0.83 -16.35 0.26
N LEU A 89 0.46 -16.62 0.48
CA LEU A 89 1.39 -15.66 1.08
C LEU A 89 1.59 -14.43 0.18
N VAL A 90 1.80 -14.64 -1.13
CA VAL A 90 1.98 -13.55 -2.11
C VAL A 90 0.76 -12.63 -2.16
N TRP A 91 -0.44 -13.19 -2.26
CA TRP A 91 -1.66 -12.38 -2.36
C TRP A 91 -1.97 -11.66 -1.05
N ALA A 92 -1.77 -12.32 0.11
CA ALA A 92 -1.88 -11.68 1.42
C ALA A 92 -0.89 -10.51 1.54
N SER A 93 0.36 -10.69 1.11
CA SER A 93 1.37 -9.64 1.10
C SER A 93 0.91 -8.44 0.26
N HIS A 94 0.37 -8.67 -0.94
CA HIS A 94 -0.14 -7.59 -1.79
C HIS A 94 -1.35 -6.87 -1.19
N PHE A 95 -2.31 -7.59 -0.61
CA PHE A 95 -3.46 -6.98 0.05
C PHE A 95 -3.01 -6.06 1.18
N LEU A 96 -2.10 -6.54 2.04
CA LEU A 96 -1.56 -5.72 3.13
C LEU A 96 -0.76 -4.52 2.60
N GLY A 97 -0.01 -4.69 1.52
CA GLY A 97 0.67 -3.57 0.85
C GLY A 97 -0.30 -2.50 0.36
N HIS A 98 -1.41 -2.88 -0.25
CA HIS A 98 -2.45 -1.94 -0.70
C HIS A 98 -3.24 -1.33 0.47
N ALA A 99 -3.46 -2.08 1.56
CA ALA A 99 -4.01 -1.53 2.80
C ALA A 99 -3.11 -0.41 3.35
N ALA A 100 -1.78 -0.62 3.36
CA ALA A 100 -0.82 0.39 3.76
C ALA A 100 -0.91 1.65 2.88
N ASP A 101 -1.04 1.48 1.56
CA ASP A 101 -1.20 2.60 0.62
C ASP A 101 -2.49 3.41 0.91
N ALA A 102 -3.60 2.75 1.25
CA ALA A 102 -4.83 3.44 1.64
C ALA A 102 -4.68 4.17 2.99
N ALA A 103 -4.06 3.52 3.98
CA ALA A 103 -3.84 4.08 5.31
C ALA A 103 -2.92 5.32 5.28
N ILE A 104 -1.82 5.30 4.52
CA ILE A 104 -0.95 6.48 4.44
C ILE A 104 -1.64 7.66 3.74
N ASN A 105 -2.55 7.40 2.80
CA ASN A 105 -3.36 8.45 2.17
C ASN A 105 -4.43 9.01 3.11
N LEU A 106 -4.98 8.19 4.02
CA LEU A 106 -5.84 8.66 5.11
C LEU A 106 -5.08 9.58 6.06
N PHE A 107 -3.87 9.19 6.45
CA PHE A 107 -2.99 10.02 7.26
C PHE A 107 -2.72 11.37 6.56
N LYS A 108 -2.34 11.37 5.29
CA LYS A 108 -2.09 12.60 4.51
C LYS A 108 -3.30 13.54 4.40
N LYS A 109 -4.53 13.01 4.46
CA LYS A 109 -5.76 13.81 4.38
C LYS A 109 -6.24 14.32 5.75
N GLY A 110 -6.25 13.45 6.76
CA GLY A 110 -6.86 13.75 8.05
C GLY A 110 -5.87 14.01 9.19
N GLY A 111 -4.57 13.75 8.99
CA GLY A 111 -3.52 13.97 9.99
C GLY A 111 -3.55 13.06 11.22
N LYS A 112 -4.45 12.07 11.29
CA LYS A 112 -4.56 11.19 12.45
C LYS A 112 -3.44 10.15 12.44
N SER A 113 -2.60 10.18 13.47
CA SER A 113 -1.44 9.28 13.63
C SER A 113 -1.81 7.79 13.58
N GLU A 114 -3.02 7.42 14.02
CA GLU A 114 -3.52 6.04 13.94
C GLU A 114 -3.40 5.43 12.54
N TRP A 115 -3.56 6.25 11.49
CA TRP A 115 -3.48 5.78 10.10
C TRP A 115 -2.04 5.58 9.65
N CYS A 116 -1.11 6.37 10.21
CA CYS A 116 0.32 6.20 9.97
C CYS A 116 0.83 4.91 10.63
N GLU A 117 0.41 4.64 11.87
CA GLU A 117 0.72 3.38 12.57
C GLU A 117 0.16 2.16 11.82
N LYS A 118 -1.11 2.24 11.35
CA LYS A 118 -1.72 1.20 10.52
C LYS A 118 -0.96 0.99 9.21
N ALA A 119 -0.51 2.07 8.56
CA ALA A 119 0.26 1.99 7.32
C ALA A 119 1.59 1.25 7.56
N TYR A 120 2.34 1.65 8.59
CA TYR A 120 3.57 0.98 9.01
C TYR A 120 3.32 -0.51 9.27
N LYS A 121 2.31 -0.84 10.09
CA LYS A 121 2.03 -2.21 10.49
C LYS A 121 1.64 -3.11 9.31
N CYS A 122 0.77 -2.62 8.43
CA CYS A 122 0.39 -3.36 7.23
C CYS A 122 1.61 -3.60 6.31
N ARG A 123 2.52 -2.63 6.19
CA ARG A 123 3.73 -2.78 5.37
C ARG A 123 4.73 -3.76 6.00
N GLU A 124 4.86 -3.74 7.32
CA GLU A 124 5.66 -4.71 8.08
C GLU A 124 5.12 -6.15 7.91
N ASP A 125 3.82 -6.35 8.05
CA ASP A 125 3.21 -7.67 7.88
C ASP A 125 3.27 -8.12 6.42
N SER A 126 3.18 -7.19 5.47
CA SER A 126 3.34 -7.46 4.04
C SER A 126 4.76 -7.95 3.71
N SER A 127 5.81 -7.32 4.26
CA SER A 127 7.19 -7.71 4.00
C SER A 127 7.53 -9.09 4.57
N LYS A 128 7.01 -9.42 5.77
CA LYS A 128 7.18 -10.74 6.41
C LYS A 128 6.58 -11.91 5.61
N LEU A 129 5.66 -11.63 4.68
CA LEU A 129 5.00 -12.64 3.85
C LEU A 129 5.62 -12.77 2.45
N SER A 130 6.56 -11.89 2.09
CA SER A 130 7.22 -11.91 0.79
C SER A 130 8.52 -12.70 0.83
N GLU A 131 8.87 -13.36 -0.27
CA GLU A 131 10.19 -13.95 -0.53
C GLU A 131 11.00 -13.11 -1.55
N ASP A 132 10.38 -12.07 -2.12
CA ASP A 132 11.03 -11.15 -3.06
C ASP A 132 11.78 -10.06 -2.29
N ASP A 133 13.11 -10.14 -2.28
CA ASP A 133 13.99 -9.17 -1.62
C ASP A 133 13.83 -7.74 -2.16
N ALA A 134 13.53 -7.57 -3.45
CA ALA A 134 13.28 -6.25 -4.03
C ALA A 134 12.02 -5.64 -3.43
N TYR A 135 10.95 -6.44 -3.35
CA TYR A 135 9.71 -6.05 -2.70
C TYR A 135 9.88 -5.75 -1.21
N ILE A 136 10.62 -6.60 -0.48
CA ILE A 136 10.91 -6.40 0.94
C ILE A 136 11.67 -5.08 1.14
N SER A 137 12.67 -4.79 0.30
CA SER A 137 13.39 -3.52 0.32
C SER A 137 12.43 -2.34 0.13
N PHE A 138 11.54 -2.39 -0.87
CA PHE A 138 10.52 -1.34 -1.05
C PHE A 138 9.67 -1.14 0.20
N CYS A 139 9.26 -2.23 0.85
CA CYS A 139 8.50 -2.15 2.10
C CYS A 139 9.26 -1.35 3.17
N TYR A 140 10.58 -1.56 3.32
CA TYR A 140 11.39 -0.77 4.25
C TYR A 140 11.41 0.73 3.92
N GLY A 141 11.47 1.12 2.64
CA GLY A 141 11.37 2.53 2.27
C GLY A 141 10.08 3.18 2.77
N PHE A 142 8.94 2.52 2.55
CA PHE A 142 7.63 3.00 3.00
C PHE A 142 7.44 2.94 4.53
N MET A 143 8.00 1.92 5.19
CA MET A 143 8.01 1.84 6.65
C MET A 143 8.82 3.00 7.24
N GLY A 144 9.96 3.34 6.63
CA GLY A 144 10.78 4.49 7.01
C GLY A 144 10.00 5.80 6.95
N GLU A 145 9.26 6.04 5.86
CA GLU A 145 8.39 7.22 5.73
C GLU A 145 7.31 7.28 6.81
N SER A 146 6.72 6.14 7.13
CA SER A 146 5.67 6.08 8.15
C SER A 146 6.24 6.31 9.56
N ALA A 147 7.42 5.77 9.84
CA ALA A 147 8.12 5.96 11.11
C ALA A 147 8.63 7.41 11.26
N GLU A 148 9.15 8.01 10.19
CA GLU A 148 9.54 9.42 10.15
C GLU A 148 8.35 10.33 10.46
N ALA A 149 7.22 10.14 9.77
CA ALA A 149 6.01 10.91 10.06
C ALA A 149 5.53 10.74 11.51
N MET A 150 5.66 9.53 12.08
CA MET A 150 5.34 9.30 13.50
C MET A 150 6.32 10.02 14.44
N PHE A 151 7.60 10.09 14.09
CA PHE A 151 8.58 10.88 14.84
C PHE A 151 8.23 12.37 14.81
N GLU A 152 7.91 12.93 13.65
CA GLU A 152 7.51 14.33 13.52
C GLU A 152 6.28 14.68 14.37
N ILE A 153 5.30 13.78 14.46
CA ILE A 153 4.08 13.99 15.25
C ILE A 153 4.33 13.88 16.75
N THR A 154 5.13 12.89 17.16
CA THR A 154 5.22 12.48 18.57
C THR A 154 6.47 12.96 19.28
N GLY A 155 7.53 13.32 18.54
CA GLY A 155 8.86 13.63 19.07
C GLY A 155 9.56 12.45 19.74
N LYS A 156 9.07 11.22 19.54
CA LYS A 156 9.60 10.02 20.21
C LYS A 156 10.76 9.41 19.45
N ASP A 157 11.92 9.32 20.10
CA ASP A 157 13.16 8.78 19.50
C ASP A 157 13.02 7.33 19.03
N GLU A 158 12.10 6.54 19.58
CA GLU A 158 11.83 5.19 19.10
C GLU A 158 11.42 5.19 17.62
N TRP A 159 10.58 6.16 17.21
CA TRP A 159 10.14 6.28 15.82
C TRP A 159 11.25 6.80 14.90
N LYS A 160 12.09 7.71 15.40
CA LYS A 160 13.29 8.18 14.68
C LYS A 160 14.25 7.03 14.41
N ASN A 161 14.57 6.25 15.44
CA ASN A 161 15.45 5.09 15.33
C ASN A 161 14.89 4.05 14.37
N GLU A 162 13.57 3.85 14.39
CA GLU A 162 12.91 2.93 13.48
C GLU A 162 12.95 3.42 12.03
N ALA A 163 12.74 4.72 11.79
CA ALA A 163 12.89 5.32 10.47
C ALA A 163 14.31 5.14 9.91
N LEU A 164 15.33 5.46 10.72
CA LEU A 164 16.74 5.26 10.36
C LEU A 164 17.04 3.78 10.06
N ARG A 165 16.53 2.84 10.86
CA ARG A 165 16.70 1.40 10.64
C ARG A 165 16.10 0.98 9.29
N CYS A 166 14.87 1.38 9.00
CA CYS A 166 14.18 1.06 7.75
C CYS A 166 14.90 1.66 6.53
N TYR A 167 15.25 2.94 6.57
CA TYR A 167 16.00 3.60 5.49
C TYR A 167 17.37 2.97 5.27
N THR A 168 18.08 2.56 6.33
CA THR A 168 19.34 1.82 6.21
C THR A 168 19.16 0.53 5.41
N LEU A 169 18.15 -0.28 5.75
CA LEU A 169 17.89 -1.54 5.06
C LEU A 169 17.53 -1.33 3.58
N PHE A 170 16.72 -0.32 3.27
CA PHE A 170 16.38 0.06 1.90
C PHE A 170 17.62 0.51 1.11
N LEU A 171 18.43 1.41 1.67
CA LEU A 171 19.61 1.95 0.99
C LEU A 171 20.69 0.88 0.79
N ASP A 172 20.89 -0.01 1.77
CA ASP A 172 21.84 -1.11 1.67
C ASP A 172 21.48 -2.10 0.55
N TYR A 173 20.20 -2.45 0.41
CA TYR A 173 19.73 -3.27 -0.68
C TYR A 173 19.98 -2.60 -2.04
N ASN A 174 19.56 -1.34 -2.20
CA ASN A 174 19.66 -0.62 -3.47
C ASN A 174 21.11 -0.31 -3.86
N ARG A 175 22.02 -0.17 -2.88
CA ARG A 175 23.46 -0.07 -3.15
C ARG A 175 24.03 -1.34 -3.77
N ARG A 176 23.52 -2.52 -3.39
CA ARG A 176 23.98 -3.83 -3.90
C ARG A 176 23.24 -4.26 -5.16
N ASN A 177 22.01 -3.80 -5.33
CA ASN A 177 21.10 -4.17 -6.41
C ASN A 177 20.59 -2.90 -7.11
N PHE A 178 21.49 -2.17 -7.75
CA PHE A 178 21.12 -0.91 -8.40
C PHE A 178 20.06 -1.10 -9.48
N ASP A 179 18.95 -0.37 -9.35
CA ASP A 179 17.90 -0.27 -10.36
C ASP A 179 17.74 1.20 -10.75
N PRO A 180 18.00 1.59 -12.01
CA PRO A 180 17.88 2.99 -12.45
C PRO A 180 16.46 3.53 -12.30
N ARG A 181 15.43 2.67 -12.27
CA ARG A 181 14.04 3.09 -12.05
C ARG A 181 13.79 3.57 -10.62
N MET A 182 14.70 3.29 -9.70
CA MET A 182 14.60 3.65 -8.28
C MET A 182 15.45 4.86 -7.90
N GLU A 183 16.21 5.45 -8.83
CA GLU A 183 17.18 6.51 -8.53
C GLU A 183 16.57 7.69 -7.77
N GLU A 184 15.42 8.19 -8.21
CA GLU A 184 14.70 9.29 -7.54
C GLU A 184 14.29 8.92 -6.11
N THR A 185 13.78 7.70 -5.91
CA THR A 185 13.38 7.23 -4.58
C THR A 185 14.60 7.07 -3.67
N VAL A 186 15.71 6.54 -4.20
CA VAL A 186 16.97 6.40 -3.45
C VAL A 186 17.53 7.77 -3.06
N SER A 187 17.51 8.75 -3.97
CA SER A 187 17.93 10.11 -3.67
C SER A 187 17.11 10.72 -2.54
N ARG A 188 15.77 10.65 -2.65
CA ARG A 188 14.88 11.16 -1.61
C ARG A 188 15.12 10.51 -0.26
N VAL A 189 15.25 9.18 -0.20
CA VAL A 189 15.50 8.47 1.08
C VAL A 189 16.84 8.85 1.68
N LYS A 190 17.89 9.12 0.88
CA LYS A 190 19.17 9.63 1.40
C LYS A 190 19.03 11.01 2.03
N ASP A 191 18.22 11.89 1.42
CA ASP A 191 17.98 13.23 1.95
C ASP A 191 17.23 13.15 3.29
N GLU A 192 16.14 12.38 3.37
CA GLU A 192 15.39 12.20 4.61
C GLU A 192 16.22 11.52 5.71
N PHE A 193 17.00 10.50 5.36
CA PHE A 193 17.93 9.86 6.29
C PHE A 193 18.95 10.85 6.88
N SER A 194 19.49 11.75 6.05
CA SER A 194 20.45 12.77 6.49
C SER A 194 19.80 13.80 7.42
N LYS A 195 18.56 14.22 7.13
CA LYS A 195 17.80 15.11 8.00
C LYS A 195 17.57 14.49 9.37
N LEU A 196 17.14 13.21 9.42
CA LEU A 196 16.92 12.50 10.68
C LEU A 196 18.19 12.38 11.52
N LEU A 197 19.36 12.18 10.92
CA LEU A 197 20.63 12.17 11.67
C LEU A 197 20.97 13.52 12.32
N SER A 198 20.44 14.62 11.78
CA SER A 198 20.70 15.99 12.26
C SER A 198 19.63 16.55 13.20
N ALA A 199 18.45 15.91 13.26
CA ALA A 199 17.35 16.27 14.15
C ALA A 199 17.61 15.82 15.59
#